data_AF-A0A392NDJ8-F1
#
_entry.id   AF-A0A392NDJ8-F1
#
_cell.length_a   1.000
_cell.length_b   1.000
_cell.length_c   1.000
_cell.angle_alpha   90.00
_cell.angle_beta   90.00
_cell.angle_gamma   90.00
#
_symmetry.space_group_name_H-M   'P 1'
#
loop_
_entity.id
_entity.type
_entity.pdbx_description
1 polymer ?
#
loop_
_entity_poly.entity_id
_entity_poly.type
_entity_poly.pdbx_seq_one_letter_code
_entity_poly.pdbx_strand_id
1 'polypeptide(L)' 'MTITLIGNKCDLSHRRAVSKEEGEQFAKENGLLFMEASAKTAQNVEEAFIKTAAKILQNIQDGVFDVSNE' A
#
# COMPACT_ATOMS: atom_id res chain seq x y z
N MET A 1 8.88 0.54 -10.43
CA MET A 1 7.60 -0.13 -10.12
C MET A 1 7.11 0.35 -8.77
N THR A 2 5.81 0.63 -8.59
CA THR A 2 5.24 1.08 -7.30
C THR A 2 4.34 -0.04 -6.76
N ILE A 3 4.64 -0.53 -5.56
CA ILE A 3 3.88 -1.62 -4.92
C ILE A 3 3.46 -1.18 -3.52
N THR A 4 2.21 -1.52 -3.17
CA THR A 4 1.64 -1.31 -1.84
C THR A 4 1.27 -2.66 -1.23
N LEU A 5 1.85 -2.98 -0.08
CA LEU A 5 1.48 -4.12 0.75
C LEU A 5 0.21 -3.81 1.54
N ILE A 6 -0.78 -4.69 1.45
CA ILE A 6 -2.06 -4.53 2.15
C ILE A 6 -2.25 -5.62 3.20
N GLY A 7 -2.29 -5.21 4.46
CA GLY A 7 -2.75 -6.05 5.58
C GLY A 7 -4.28 -6.10 5.59
N ASN A 8 -4.88 -7.00 4.80
CA ASN A 8 -6.34 -7.09 4.67
C ASN A 8 -7.00 -7.80 5.87
N LYS A 9 -8.32 -7.60 6.05
CA LYS A 9 -9.16 -8.14 7.11
C LYS A 9 -8.86 -7.56 8.50
N CYS A 10 -8.49 -6.28 8.56
CA CYS A 10 -8.20 -5.59 9.82
C CYS A 10 -9.41 -5.54 10.78
N ASP A 11 -10.63 -5.78 10.28
CA ASP A 11 -11.85 -5.94 11.09
C ASP A 11 -11.81 -7.16 12.02
N LEU A 12 -10.99 -8.18 11.71
CA LEU A 12 -10.81 -9.38 12.53
C LEU A 12 -9.65 -9.23 13.52
N SER A 13 -9.58 -8.10 14.23
CA SER A 13 -8.49 -7.78 15.17
C SER A 13 -8.26 -8.86 16.26
N HIS A 14 -9.33 -9.50 16.72
CA HIS A 14 -9.29 -10.61 17.68
C HIS A 14 -8.66 -11.91 17.13
N ARG A 15 -8.49 -12.03 15.81
CA ARG A 15 -7.79 -13.15 15.14
C ARG A 15 -6.49 -12.69 14.48
N ARG A 16 -5.93 -11.56 14.92
CA ARG A 16 -4.69 -11.02 14.36
C ARG A 16 -3.54 -12.01 14.59
N ALA A 17 -2.95 -12.48 13.49
CA ALA A 17 -1.75 -13.32 13.50
C ALA A 17 -0.47 -12.51 13.15
N VAL A 18 -0.63 -11.41 12.42
CA VAL A 18 0.46 -10.52 12.00
C VAL A 18 0.24 -9.14 12.63
N SER A 19 1.24 -8.65 13.36
CA SER A 19 1.18 -7.31 13.96
C SER A 19 1.28 -6.24 12.89
N LYS A 20 0.82 -5.02 13.21
CA LYS A 20 0.92 -3.89 12.29
C LYS A 20 2.39 -3.53 12.06
N GLU A 21 3.17 -3.59 13.13
CA GLU A 21 4.59 -3.29 13.17
C GLU A 21 5.41 -4.25 12.31
N GLU A 22 5.08 -5.54 12.32
CA GLU A 22 5.72 -6.54 11.43
C GLU A 22 5.44 -6.24 9.96
N GLY A 23 4.20 -5.91 9.62
CA GLY A 23 3.83 -5.51 8.26
C GLY A 23 4.51 -4.22 7.80
N GLU A 24 4.58 -3.21 8.66
CA GLU A 24 5.29 -1.95 8.41
C GLU A 24 6.80 -2.18 8.21
N GLN A 25 7.41 -2.99 9.07
CA GLN A 25 8.83 -3.32 8.97
C GLN A 25 9.15 -4.06 7.67
N PHE A 26 8.36 -5.08 7.33
CA PHE A 26 8.53 -5.82 6.08
C PHE A 26 8.40 -4.91 4.85
N ALA A 27 7.39 -4.03 4.84
CA ALA A 27 7.21 -3.08 3.74
C ALA A 27 8.40 -2.13 3.62
N LYS A 28 8.89 -1.59 4.74
CA LYS A 28 10.06 -0.71 4.78
C LYS A 28 11.31 -1.39 4.24
N GLU A 29 11.59 -2.62 4.66
CA GLU A 29 12.76 -3.40 4.20
C GLU A 29 12.74 -3.68 2.70
N ASN A 30 11.54 -3.81 2.11
CA ASN A 30 11.36 -4.11 0.69
C ASN A 30 11.03 -2.86 -0.15
N GLY A 31 11.06 -1.65 0.43
CA GLY A 31 10.75 -0.41 -0.28
C GLY A 31 9.28 -0.32 -0.76
N LEU A 32 8.36 -0.95 -0.04
CA LEU A 32 6.92 -0.98 -0.32
C LEU A 32 6.19 0.08 0.51
N LEU A 33 5.04 0.53 0.00
CA LEU A 33 4.04 1.21 0.83
C LEU A 33 3.30 0.17 1.68
N PHE A 34 2.77 0.56 2.84
CA PHE A 34 1.96 -0.32 3.68
C PHE A 34 0.65 0.35 4.13
N MET A 35 -0.42 -0.43 4.17
CA MET A 35 -1.70 -0.04 4.74
C MET A 35 -2.48 -1.26 5.24
N GLU A 36 -3.15 -1.13 6.38
CA GLU A 36 -4.18 -2.09 6.79
C GLU A 36 -5.53 -1.70 6.22
N ALA A 37 -6.30 -2.68 5.75
CA ALA A 37 -7.61 -2.46 5.16
C ALA A 37 -8.59 -3.58 5.51
N SER A 38 -9.87 -3.32 5.33
CA SER A 38 -10.90 -4.36 5.34
C SER A 38 -11.80 -4.21 4.12
N ALA A 39 -11.71 -5.17 3.21
CA ALA A 39 -12.64 -5.29 2.10
C ALA A 39 -14.09 -5.51 2.57
N LYS A 40 -14.29 -6.06 3.78
CA LYS A 40 -15.61 -6.33 4.34
C LYS A 40 -16.30 -5.06 4.85
N THR A 41 -15.57 -4.18 5.52
CA THR A 41 -16.11 -2.93 6.08
C THR A 41 -15.85 -1.71 5.20
N ALA A 42 -15.22 -1.90 4.05
CA ALA A 42 -14.69 -0.86 3.15
C ALA A 42 -13.61 0.04 3.78
N GLN A 43 -13.16 -0.26 5.00
CA GLN A 43 -12.12 0.51 5.67
C GLN A 43 -10.83 0.53 4.86
N ASN A 44 -10.35 1.74 4.57
CA ASN A 44 -9.09 2.04 3.87
C ASN A 44 -8.95 1.45 2.46
N VAL A 45 -10.00 0.86 1.89
CA VAL A 45 -9.95 0.26 0.54
C VAL A 45 -9.69 1.34 -0.49
N GLU A 46 -10.52 2.39 -0.51
CA GLU A 46 -10.36 3.51 -1.44
C GLU A 46 -9.03 4.24 -1.25
N GLU A 47 -8.66 4.51 0.01
CA GLU A 47 -7.41 5.19 0.34
C GLU A 47 -6.18 4.41 -0.15
N ALA A 48 -6.19 3.07 -0.08
CA ALA A 48 -5.11 2.24 -0.58
C ALA A 48 -4.89 2.42 -2.09
N PHE A 49 -5.97 2.46 -2.88
CA PHE A 49 -5.89 2.69 -4.32
C PHE A 49 -5.44 4.12 -4.63
N ILE A 50 -6.05 5.13 -3.99
CA ILE A 50 -5.72 6.55 -4.20
C ILE A 50 -4.25 6.81 -3.87
N LYS A 51 -3.74 6.34 -2.72
CA LYS A 51 -2.33 6.54 -2.34
C LYS A 51 -1.36 5.86 -3.30
N THR A 52 -1.69 4.66 -3.77
CA THR A 52 -0.86 3.95 -4.75
C THR A 52 -0.80 4.73 -6.06
N ALA A 53 -1.96 5.17 -6.58
CA ALA A 53 -2.04 5.96 -7.80
C ALA A 53 -1.31 7.31 -7.66
N ALA A 54 -1.48 8.01 -6.53
CA ALA A 54 -0.78 9.25 -6.24
C ALA A 54 0.74 9.07 -6.22
N LYS A 55 1.24 7.97 -5.63
CA LYS A 55 2.69 7.68 -5.64
C LYS A 55 3.20 7.35 -7.04
N ILE A 56 2.42 6.67 -7.87
CA ILE A 56 2.77 6.45 -9.29
C ILE A 56 2.87 7.80 -10.01
N LEU A 57 1.88 8.67 -9.86
CA LEU A 57 1.89 10.00 -10.47
C LEU A 57 3.08 10.84 -10.01
N GLN A 58 3.39 10.84 -8.71
CA GLN A 58 4.57 11.53 -8.17
C GLN A 58 5.86 11.02 -8.81
N ASN A 59 6.01 9.69 -8.94
CA ASN A 59 7.20 9.12 -9.57
C ASN A 59 7.32 9.49 -11.06
N ILE A 60 6.20 9.70 -11.77
CA ILE A 60 6.23 10.24 -13.15
C ILE A 60 6.73 11.69 -13.14
N GLN A 61 6.19 12.52 -12.23
CA GLN A 61 6.59 13.93 -12.10
C GLN A 61 8.06 14.10 -11.70
N ASP A 62 8.58 13.20 -10.87
CA ASP A 62 9.97 13.17 -10.43
C ASP A 62 10.92 12.58 -11.50
N GLY A 63 10.40 12.13 -12.64
CA GLY A 63 11.17 11.51 -13.72
C GLY A 63 11.70 10.11 -13.39
N VAL A 64 11.18 9.47 -12.34
CA VAL A 64 11.52 8.08 -11.97
C VAL A 64 10.90 7.09 -12.96
N PHE A 65 9.73 7.43 -13.50
CA PHE A 65 9.10 6.69 -14.59
C PHE A 65 9.11 7.52 -15.85
N ASP A 66 9.75 6.99 -16.89
CA ASP A 66 9.61 7.51 -18.23
C ASP A 66 8.27 7.01 -18.81
N VAL A 67 7.45 7.97 -19.21
CA VAL A 67 6.15 7.74 -19.85
C VAL A 67 6.16 8.17 -21.32
N SER A 68 7.31 8.62 -21.82
CA SER A 68 7.51 8.81 -23.24
C SER A 68 7.67 7.44 -23.91
N ASN A 69 6.78 7.15 -24.86
CA ASN A 69 6.90 5.96 -25.69
C ASN A 69 7.92 6.27 -26.81
N GLU A 70 9.21 6.11 -26.54
CA GLU A 70 10.20 5.87 -27.62
C GLU A 70 10.20 4.39 -28.02
#